data_AF-A0A6N7ZTB9-F1
#
_entry.id   AF-A0A6N7ZTB9-F1
#
_cell.length_a   1.000
_cell.length_b   1.000
_cell.length_c   1.000
_cell.angle_alpha   90.00
_cell.angle_beta   90.00
_cell.angle_gamma   90.00
#
_symmetry.space_group_name_H-M   'P 1'
#
loop_
_entity.id
_entity.type
_entity.pdbx_description
1 polymer ?
#
loop_
_entity_poly.entity_id
_entity_poly.type
_entity_poly.pdbx_seq_one_letter_code
_entity_poly.pdbx_strand_id
1 'polypeptide(L)'
;MIITESSTTFIVKSLKKSIIFDEDETSAEMSFRTTNGRRFEVGALGGGKLFLTEISPTGVFYLGKDPGVYNPADFERWPRHEEFKDDPNGYADAIRGDGLDPDKMCGSGSGIGVHSKFFDTLEEVAQAIIISVNDNVRYCSTDLDLLNDEDYNQRLQKIAETEQKAFRESQRHLHRNSLKTEHGVFKGLHTMFGPLSDDAKKRILSFLNSPSNETWNAIHGLILKGGTTMWQAWIATDPQAPRSKPLDGEWPAIPDPDTIRSAMRKLAANTENDLEDTSEETSDDTVTPFRM
;
A
#
# COMPACT_ATOMS: atom_id res chain seq x y z
N MET A 1 19.68 12.92 8.72
CA MET A 1 19.31 14.32 8.38
C MET A 1 18.56 14.86 9.57
N ILE A 2 19.11 15.81 10.33
CA ILE A 2 18.44 16.36 11.51
C ILE A 2 17.55 17.52 11.07
N ILE A 3 16.24 17.35 11.24
CA ILE A 3 15.19 18.33 10.99
C ILE A 3 15.15 19.28 12.19
N THR A 4 15.37 20.58 11.97
CA THR A 4 15.54 21.62 13.03
C THR A 4 14.24 22.40 13.27
N GLU A 5 14.21 23.34 14.22
CA GLU A 5 13.05 24.23 14.48
C GLU A 5 12.54 24.97 13.22
N SER A 6 13.46 25.30 12.30
CA SER A 6 13.13 25.88 10.98
C SER A 6 12.19 24.96 10.17
N SER A 7 12.32 23.65 10.37
CA SER A 7 11.53 22.65 9.70
C SER A 7 10.13 22.46 10.29
N THR A 8 9.90 22.74 11.59
CA THR A 8 8.54 22.79 12.14
C THR A 8 7.71 23.86 11.44
N THR A 9 8.29 25.05 11.29
CA THR A 9 7.64 26.14 10.55
C THR A 9 7.36 25.76 9.09
N PHE A 10 8.30 25.06 8.43
CA PHE A 10 8.11 24.60 7.06
C PHE A 10 6.98 23.56 6.95
N ILE A 11 6.99 22.54 7.81
CA ILE A 11 5.97 21.48 7.80
C ILE A 11 4.62 22.11 8.08
N VAL A 12 4.45 22.88 9.15
CA VAL A 12 3.18 23.57 9.45
C VAL A 12 2.67 24.39 8.26
N LYS A 13 3.54 25.17 7.60
CA LYS A 13 3.16 25.91 6.38
C LYS A 13 2.75 24.98 5.24
N SER A 14 3.45 23.88 5.06
CA SER A 14 3.11 22.85 4.07
C SER A 14 1.77 22.21 4.40
N LEU A 15 1.50 21.89 5.67
CA LEU A 15 0.22 21.31 6.11
C LEU A 15 -0.91 22.31 5.86
N LYS A 16 -0.78 23.56 6.33
CA LYS A 16 -1.76 24.63 6.14
C LYS A 16 -2.08 24.91 4.66
N LYS A 17 -1.11 24.76 3.76
CA LYS A 17 -1.32 24.94 2.31
C LYS A 17 -2.05 23.76 1.66
N SER A 18 -1.92 22.57 2.23
CA SER A 18 -2.35 21.31 1.60
C SER A 18 -3.65 20.76 2.20
N ILE A 19 -4.08 21.28 3.34
CA ILE A 19 -5.37 20.97 3.94
C ILE A 19 -6.47 21.56 3.07
N ILE A 20 -7.30 20.67 2.54
CA ILE A 20 -8.53 21.00 1.85
C ILE A 20 -9.64 20.57 2.79
N PHE A 21 -10.36 21.55 3.35
CA PHE A 21 -11.61 21.29 4.03
C PHE A 21 -12.69 20.99 3.00
N ASP A 22 -13.57 20.05 3.31
CA ASP A 22 -14.82 19.87 2.59
C ASP A 22 -15.76 21.07 2.78
N GLU A 23 -16.86 21.10 2.01
CA GLU A 23 -17.80 22.24 1.98
C GLU A 23 -18.46 22.52 3.34
N ASP A 24 -18.54 21.52 4.22
CA ASP A 24 -19.09 21.65 5.57
C ASP A 24 -18.02 21.82 6.66
N GLU A 25 -16.73 21.89 6.27
CA GLU A 25 -15.56 21.93 7.16
C GLU A 25 -15.55 20.80 8.22
N THR A 26 -16.27 19.71 7.95
CA THR A 26 -16.38 18.59 8.89
C THR A 26 -15.27 17.57 8.70
N SER A 27 -14.67 17.52 7.51
CA SER A 27 -13.54 16.67 7.21
C SER A 27 -12.50 17.39 6.37
N ALA A 28 -11.25 17.06 6.63
CA ALA A 28 -10.14 17.44 5.78
C ALA A 28 -9.24 16.22 5.66
N GLU A 29 -8.71 15.97 4.48
CA GLU A 29 -7.71 14.92 4.27
C GLU A 29 -6.51 15.54 3.57
N MET A 30 -5.32 15.20 4.06
CA MET A 30 -4.09 15.70 3.49
C MET A 30 -3.00 14.65 3.56
N SER A 31 -2.27 14.47 2.46
CA SER A 31 -1.06 13.64 2.42
C SER A 31 0.21 14.52 2.46
N PHE A 32 1.06 14.31 3.47
CA PHE A 32 2.40 14.87 3.56
C PHE A 32 3.45 13.80 3.24
N ARG A 33 4.39 14.13 2.34
CA ARG A 33 5.50 13.24 1.99
C ARG A 33 6.82 13.87 2.40
N THR A 34 7.62 13.13 3.17
CA THR A 34 8.96 13.54 3.58
C THR A 34 9.98 13.28 2.49
N THR A 35 11.16 13.89 2.61
CA THR A 35 12.27 13.69 1.66
C THR A 35 12.83 12.27 1.66
N ASN A 36 12.68 11.51 2.76
CA ASN A 36 13.01 10.07 2.82
C ASN A 36 11.88 9.16 2.32
N GLY A 37 10.83 9.71 1.69
CA GLY A 37 9.78 8.94 1.02
C GLY A 37 8.66 8.45 1.93
N ARG A 38 8.71 8.72 3.24
CA ARG A 38 7.63 8.38 4.19
C ARG A 38 6.40 9.23 3.89
N ARG A 39 5.21 8.63 4.04
CA ARG A 39 3.93 9.27 3.75
C ARG A 39 3.09 9.31 5.02
N PHE A 40 2.67 10.52 5.36
CA PHE A 40 1.78 10.81 6.46
C PHE A 40 0.46 11.30 5.88
N GLU A 41 -0.64 10.88 6.47
CA GLU A 41 -1.97 11.42 6.21
C GLU A 41 -2.49 12.09 7.47
N VAL A 42 -2.98 13.31 7.31
CA VAL A 42 -3.62 14.08 8.38
C VAL A 42 -5.07 14.23 8.01
N GLY A 43 -5.94 13.79 8.90
CA GLY A 43 -7.37 13.98 8.78
C GLY A 43 -7.91 14.92 9.85
N ALA A 44 -9.01 15.62 9.57
CA ALA A 44 -9.80 16.31 10.57
C ALA A 44 -11.06 15.50 10.92
N LEU A 45 -11.40 15.45 12.20
CA LEU A 45 -12.68 14.98 12.69
C LEU A 45 -13.49 16.15 13.24
N GLY A 46 -14.80 15.97 13.32
CA GLY A 46 -15.71 16.92 13.98
C GLY A 46 -15.19 17.31 15.38
N GLY A 47 -15.42 18.58 15.75
CA GLY A 47 -14.90 19.14 17.01
C GLY A 47 -13.47 19.71 16.90
N GLY A 48 -12.90 19.80 15.70
CA GLY A 48 -11.62 20.46 15.45
C GLY A 48 -10.38 19.62 15.80
N LYS A 49 -10.57 18.33 16.10
CA LYS A 49 -9.46 17.40 16.37
C LYS A 49 -8.84 16.93 15.06
N LEU A 50 -7.52 16.78 15.08
CA LEU A 50 -6.74 16.27 13.96
C LEU A 50 -6.25 14.86 14.30
N PHE A 51 -6.30 13.94 13.35
CA PHE A 51 -5.63 12.65 13.47
C PHE A 51 -4.52 12.56 12.44
N LEU A 52 -3.44 11.89 12.83
CA LEU A 52 -2.30 11.62 11.95
C LEU A 52 -2.20 10.11 11.80
N THR A 53 -1.97 9.67 10.58
CA THR A 53 -1.63 8.30 10.25
C THR A 53 -0.37 8.31 9.42
N GLU A 54 0.50 7.32 9.61
CA GLU A 54 1.59 7.09 8.68
C GLU A 54 1.21 5.90 7.80
N ILE A 55 1.03 6.13 6.50
CA ILE A 55 0.79 5.02 5.57
C ILE A 55 2.08 4.23 5.45
N SER A 56 2.10 3.10 6.14
CA SER A 56 2.92 1.96 5.77
C SER A 56 2.03 0.98 5.00
N PRO A 57 2.49 0.35 3.92
CA PRO A 57 1.81 -0.82 3.39
C PRO A 57 1.83 -1.91 4.48
N THR A 58 0.80 -1.94 5.31
CA THR A 58 0.58 -3.01 6.28
C THR A 58 -0.05 -4.15 5.51
N GLY A 59 0.76 -5.13 5.12
CA GLY A 59 0.32 -6.36 4.44
C GLY A 59 -0.60 -7.26 5.28
N VAL A 60 -1.19 -6.74 6.36
CA VAL A 60 -2.16 -7.46 7.19
C VAL A 60 -3.51 -7.38 6.48
N PHE A 61 -3.75 -8.36 5.60
CA PHE A 61 -5.06 -8.61 5.04
C PHE A 61 -6.02 -9.04 6.16
N TYR A 62 -7.11 -8.28 6.32
CA TYR A 62 -8.25 -8.68 7.12
C TYR A 62 -8.87 -9.96 6.54
N LEU A 63 -8.73 -11.09 7.22
CA LEU A 63 -9.53 -12.29 6.99
C LEU A 63 -10.83 -12.14 7.79
N GLY A 64 -11.80 -11.44 7.22
CA GLY A 64 -13.15 -11.40 7.77
C GLY A 64 -13.68 -12.82 7.94
N LYS A 65 -13.99 -13.22 9.18
CA LYS A 65 -14.80 -14.40 9.46
C LYS A 65 -16.25 -14.00 9.75
N ASP A 66 -17.10 -15.01 9.61
CA ASP A 66 -18.56 -14.98 9.49
C ASP A 66 -19.29 -13.73 10.04
N PRO A 67 -20.15 -13.10 9.21
CA PRO A 67 -21.06 -12.06 9.68
C PRO A 67 -22.02 -12.66 10.71
N GLY A 68 -21.80 -12.36 11.99
CA GLY A 68 -22.66 -12.80 13.10
C GLY A 68 -21.92 -13.19 14.38
N VAL A 69 -20.61 -13.40 14.33
CA VAL A 69 -19.80 -13.64 15.53
C VAL A 69 -19.26 -12.31 16.06
N TYR A 70 -19.54 -12.00 17.33
CA TYR A 70 -18.90 -10.89 18.03
C TYR A 70 -17.39 -11.11 17.96
N ASN A 71 -16.69 -10.25 17.22
CA ASN A 71 -15.25 -10.24 17.18
C ASN A 71 -14.79 -9.26 18.25
N PRO A 72 -14.27 -9.72 19.40
CA PRO A 72 -13.71 -8.82 20.41
C PRO A 72 -12.54 -8.01 19.87
N ALA A 73 -11.97 -8.37 18.72
CA ALA A 73 -10.95 -7.56 18.04
C ALA A 73 -11.53 -6.37 17.28
N ASP A 74 -12.83 -6.28 16.99
CA ASP A 74 -13.38 -5.14 16.25
C ASP A 74 -13.66 -3.96 17.21
N PHE A 75 -12.85 -2.89 17.12
CA PHE A 75 -12.94 -1.77 18.05
C PHE A 75 -14.24 -0.98 17.96
N GLU A 76 -14.89 -0.92 16.78
CA GLU A 76 -16.19 -0.25 16.61
C GLU A 76 -17.31 -1.04 17.31
N ARG A 77 -17.08 -2.33 17.59
CA ARG A 77 -18.02 -3.22 18.29
C ARG A 77 -17.72 -3.36 19.78
N TRP A 78 -16.64 -2.73 20.27
CA TRP A 78 -16.32 -2.75 21.69
C TRP A 78 -17.41 -1.98 22.47
N PRO A 79 -18.01 -2.54 23.55
CA PRO A 79 -19.19 -1.95 24.21
C PRO A 79 -19.05 -0.52 24.71
N ARG A 80 -17.81 -0.05 24.92
CA ARG A 80 -17.50 1.28 25.43
C ARG A 80 -16.99 2.23 24.34
N HIS A 81 -17.06 1.85 23.06
CA HIS A 81 -16.64 2.68 21.94
C HIS A 81 -17.22 4.10 22.00
N GLU A 82 -18.53 4.22 22.21
CA GLU A 82 -19.19 5.54 22.31
C GLU A 82 -18.68 6.40 23.49
N GLU A 83 -18.20 5.80 24.58
CA GLU A 83 -17.65 6.56 25.74
C GLU A 83 -16.33 7.26 25.40
N PHE A 84 -15.55 6.69 24.47
CA PHE A 84 -14.22 7.16 24.12
C PHE A 84 -14.16 7.82 22.75
N LYS A 85 -15.29 7.96 22.06
CA LYS A 85 -15.38 8.67 20.77
C LYS A 85 -14.84 10.10 20.85
N ASP A 86 -15.05 10.76 21.99
CA ASP A 86 -14.60 12.14 22.25
C ASP A 86 -13.25 12.22 22.98
N ASP A 87 -12.72 11.10 23.49
CA ASP A 87 -11.36 10.95 24.03
C ASP A 87 -10.62 9.80 23.36
N PRO A 88 -10.25 9.97 22.08
CA PRO A 88 -9.75 8.87 21.31
C PRO A 88 -8.30 8.47 21.67
N ASN A 89 -7.59 9.27 22.47
CA ASN A 89 -6.29 8.89 23.01
C ASN A 89 -6.40 7.97 24.24
N GLY A 90 -7.58 7.90 24.88
CA GLY A 90 -7.85 7.03 26.03
C GLY A 90 -8.21 5.58 25.70
N TYR A 91 -8.43 5.25 24.41
CA TYR A 91 -8.90 3.91 23.98
C TYR A 91 -8.01 2.77 24.44
N ALA A 92 -6.69 2.86 24.21
CA ALA A 92 -5.77 1.77 24.50
C ALA A 92 -5.77 1.43 26.01
N ASP A 93 -5.81 2.45 26.87
CA ASP A 93 -5.82 2.26 28.32
C ASP A 93 -7.16 1.71 28.82
N ALA A 94 -8.26 2.17 28.23
CA ALA A 94 -9.58 1.67 28.57
C ALA A 94 -9.79 0.20 28.15
N ILE A 95 -9.29 -0.19 26.97
CA ILE A 95 -9.30 -1.59 26.50
C ILE A 95 -8.44 -2.48 27.41
N ARG A 96 -7.26 -2.01 27.82
CA ARG A 96 -6.44 -2.71 28.83
C ARG A 96 -7.18 -2.85 30.17
N GLY A 97 -7.91 -1.81 30.59
CA GLY A 97 -8.74 -1.82 31.79
C GLY A 97 -9.84 -2.89 31.77
N ASP A 98 -10.34 -3.23 30.58
CA ASP A 98 -11.31 -4.31 30.35
C ASP A 98 -10.65 -5.70 30.23
N GLY A 99 -9.33 -5.81 30.42
CA GLY A 99 -8.57 -7.06 30.33
C GLY A 99 -8.34 -7.53 28.89
N LEU A 100 -8.55 -6.66 27.91
CA LEU A 100 -8.31 -6.93 26.50
C LEU A 100 -6.92 -6.44 26.09
N ASP A 101 -6.40 -7.04 25.02
CA ASP A 101 -5.10 -6.72 24.45
C ASP A 101 -5.30 -5.76 23.27
N PRO A 102 -4.99 -4.45 23.41
CA PRO A 102 -5.23 -3.47 22.35
C PRO A 102 -4.46 -3.78 21.06
N ASP A 103 -3.36 -4.52 21.13
CA ASP A 103 -2.56 -4.92 19.97
C ASP A 103 -3.21 -6.05 19.15
N LYS A 104 -4.23 -6.70 19.72
CA LYS A 104 -5.07 -7.69 19.04
C LYS A 104 -6.36 -7.11 18.51
N MET A 105 -6.59 -5.80 18.69
CA MET A 105 -7.75 -5.10 18.16
C MET A 105 -7.47 -4.69 16.70
N CYS A 106 -8.39 -5.01 15.80
CA CYS A 106 -8.41 -4.58 14.41
C CYS A 106 -9.37 -3.41 14.21
N GLY A 107 -8.98 -2.49 13.32
CA GLY A 107 -9.86 -1.45 12.79
C GLY A 107 -10.75 -1.96 11.65
N SER A 108 -12.05 -1.67 11.68
CA SER A 108 -12.90 -1.64 10.48
C SER A 108 -12.83 -0.24 9.86
N GLY A 109 -12.04 -0.06 8.80
CA GLY A 109 -12.09 1.16 8.00
C GLY A 109 -10.74 1.87 7.78
N SER A 110 -10.84 3.07 7.22
CA SER A 110 -9.76 3.87 6.64
C SER A 110 -8.90 4.59 7.69
N GLY A 111 -8.12 3.81 8.45
CA GLY A 111 -6.91 4.33 9.12
C GLY A 111 -7.05 4.76 10.58
N ILE A 112 -8.24 4.67 11.19
CA ILE A 112 -8.40 4.87 12.64
C ILE A 112 -8.34 3.51 13.34
N GLY A 113 -7.40 3.36 14.28
CA GLY A 113 -7.26 2.16 15.11
C GLY A 113 -7.06 2.53 16.58
N VAL A 114 -6.96 1.53 17.45
CA VAL A 114 -6.83 1.71 18.91
C VAL A 114 -5.62 2.57 19.32
N HIS A 115 -4.60 2.63 18.46
CA HIS A 115 -3.38 3.41 18.68
C HIS A 115 -3.32 4.71 17.87
N SER A 116 -4.41 5.09 17.23
CA SER A 116 -4.49 6.40 16.55
C SER A 116 -4.35 7.51 17.58
N LYS A 117 -3.41 8.41 17.33
CA LYS A 117 -3.19 9.60 18.16
C LYS A 117 -3.85 10.80 17.52
N PHE A 118 -4.53 11.57 18.36
CA PHE A 118 -5.27 12.77 17.99
C PHE A 118 -4.62 14.00 18.63
N PHE A 119 -4.64 15.09 17.89
CA PHE A 119 -3.98 16.35 18.22
C PHE A 119 -4.98 17.51 18.16
N ASP A 120 -4.69 18.54 18.94
CA ASP A 120 -5.48 19.77 18.99
C ASP A 120 -5.04 20.78 17.93
N THR A 121 -3.78 20.68 17.48
CA THR A 121 -3.20 21.68 16.57
C THR A 121 -2.32 21.07 15.48
N LEU A 122 -2.16 21.81 14.38
CA LEU A 122 -1.25 21.43 13.30
C LEU A 122 0.21 21.48 13.73
N GLU A 123 0.53 22.33 14.71
CA GLU A 123 1.84 22.44 15.32
C GLU A 123 2.21 21.14 16.05
N GLU A 124 1.27 20.53 16.78
CA GLU A 124 1.46 19.22 17.41
C GLU A 124 1.62 18.10 16.37
N VAL A 125 0.79 18.10 15.32
CA VAL A 125 0.91 17.14 14.20
C VAL A 125 2.28 17.26 13.54
N ALA A 126 2.71 18.47 13.22
CA ALA A 126 4.02 18.73 12.61
C ALA A 126 5.15 18.25 13.53
N GLN A 127 5.06 18.51 14.83
CA GLN A 127 6.04 18.05 15.80
C GLN A 127 6.12 16.52 15.86
N ALA A 128 4.98 15.82 15.82
CA ALA A 128 4.94 14.37 15.79
C ALA A 128 5.57 13.78 14.52
N ILE A 129 5.34 14.39 13.36
CA ILE A 129 6.01 14.03 12.10
C ILE A 129 7.53 14.24 12.23
N ILE A 130 7.96 15.37 12.78
CA ILE A 130 9.39 15.69 12.94
C ILE A 130 10.09 14.69 13.83
N ILE A 131 9.51 14.37 14.99
CA ILE A 131 10.03 13.35 15.91
C ILE A 131 10.14 12.02 15.16
N SER A 132 9.04 11.59 14.53
CA SER A 132 9.01 10.32 13.78
C SER A 132 10.10 10.26 12.72
N VAL A 133 10.32 11.34 11.97
CA VAL A 133 11.31 11.39 10.88
C VAL A 133 12.75 11.51 11.39
N ASN A 134 12.99 12.33 12.41
CA ASN A 134 14.32 12.54 13.00
C ASN A 134 14.84 11.30 13.69
N ASP A 135 13.96 10.64 14.44
CA ASP A 135 14.31 9.44 15.19
C ASP A 135 14.25 8.21 14.27
N ASN A 136 13.76 8.39 13.03
CA ASN A 136 13.52 7.34 12.04
C ASN A 136 12.60 6.23 12.56
N VAL A 137 11.61 6.61 13.37
CA VAL A 137 10.67 5.72 14.04
C VAL A 137 9.30 5.88 13.40
N ARG A 138 8.56 4.78 13.22
CA ARG A 138 7.17 4.84 12.75
C ARG A 138 6.27 5.56 13.75
N TYR A 139 5.37 6.39 13.22
CA TYR A 139 4.44 7.19 14.01
C TYR A 139 3.43 6.34 14.80
N CYS A 140 3.04 5.18 14.24
CA CYS A 140 2.30 4.14 14.95
C CYS A 140 3.21 3.57 16.04
N SER A 141 3.07 4.13 17.25
CA SER A 141 3.99 3.91 18.36
C SER A 141 3.73 2.60 19.09
N THR A 142 3.55 1.48 18.39
CA THR A 142 3.52 0.21 19.08
C THR A 142 4.90 -0.19 19.60
N ASP A 143 6.02 0.29 19.03
CA ASP A 143 7.30 -0.37 19.36
C ASP A 143 8.57 0.46 19.08
N LEU A 144 8.73 1.61 19.73
CA LEU A 144 9.99 2.37 19.72
C LEU A 144 11.17 1.54 20.26
N ASP A 145 10.92 0.80 21.35
CA ASP A 145 11.94 -0.03 21.99
C ASP A 145 12.23 -1.28 21.16
N LEU A 146 11.21 -1.94 20.58
CA LEU A 146 11.45 -3.11 19.72
C LEU A 146 12.06 -2.73 18.37
N LEU A 147 11.77 -1.55 17.79
CA LEU A 147 12.43 -1.14 16.54
C LEU A 147 13.92 -0.80 16.72
N ASN A 148 14.37 -0.52 17.95
CA ASN A 148 15.80 -0.42 18.28
C ASN A 148 16.38 -1.76 18.76
N ASP A 149 15.55 -2.76 18.99
CA ASP A 149 15.95 -4.12 19.36
C ASP A 149 16.43 -4.87 18.11
N GLU A 150 17.71 -5.29 18.13
CA GLU A 150 18.33 -5.98 17.00
C GLU A 150 17.65 -7.33 16.72
N ASP A 151 17.27 -8.08 17.77
CA ASP A 151 16.63 -9.39 17.65
C ASP A 151 15.23 -9.25 17.04
N TYR A 152 14.48 -8.20 17.40
CA TYR A 152 13.18 -7.91 16.81
C TYR A 152 13.29 -7.56 15.33
N ASN A 153 14.25 -6.70 14.96
CA ASN A 153 14.48 -6.36 13.56
C ASN A 153 14.92 -7.57 12.73
N GLN A 154 15.81 -8.40 13.25
CA GLN A 154 16.19 -9.67 12.61
C GLN A 154 14.98 -10.58 12.42
N ARG A 155 14.07 -10.64 13.40
CA ARG A 155 12.82 -11.40 13.28
C ARG A 155 11.89 -10.83 12.21
N LEU A 156 11.72 -9.51 12.14
CA LEU A 156 10.93 -8.85 11.10
C LEU A 156 11.51 -9.09 9.71
N GLN A 157 12.82 -8.98 9.56
CA GLN A 157 13.51 -9.30 8.31
C GLN A 157 13.25 -10.75 7.90
N LYS A 158 13.40 -11.71 8.83
CA LYS A 158 13.12 -13.11 8.57
C LYS A 158 11.66 -13.38 8.18
N ILE A 159 10.71 -12.67 8.80
CA ILE A 159 9.29 -12.73 8.43
C ILE A 159 9.12 -12.21 7.00
N ALA A 160 9.66 -11.02 6.69
CA ALA A 160 9.58 -10.43 5.36
C ALA A 160 10.21 -11.32 4.28
N GLU A 161 11.36 -11.93 4.55
CA GLU A 161 12.00 -12.91 3.65
C GLU A 161 11.13 -14.15 3.46
N THR A 162 10.52 -14.67 4.54
CA THR A 162 9.60 -15.82 4.49
C THR A 162 8.36 -15.50 3.67
N GLU A 163 7.75 -14.34 3.89
CA GLU A 163 6.58 -13.86 3.15
C GLU A 163 6.91 -13.61 1.68
N GLN A 164 8.04 -12.97 1.40
CA GLN A 164 8.50 -12.75 0.03
C GLN A 164 8.76 -14.07 -0.69
N LYS A 165 9.35 -15.06 0.00
CA LYS A 165 9.52 -16.41 -0.53
C LYS A 165 8.18 -17.08 -0.82
N ALA A 166 7.25 -17.05 0.14
CA ALA A 166 5.91 -17.63 -0.03
C ALA A 166 5.15 -16.95 -1.19
N PHE A 167 5.26 -15.63 -1.30
CA PHE A 167 4.69 -14.86 -2.40
C PHE A 167 5.30 -15.30 -3.75
N ARG A 168 6.63 -15.39 -3.86
CA ARG A 168 7.31 -15.87 -5.07
C ARG A 168 6.88 -17.29 -5.44
N GLU A 169 6.82 -18.21 -4.48
CA GLU A 169 6.35 -19.58 -4.70
C GLU A 169 4.89 -19.62 -5.21
N SER A 170 4.02 -18.78 -4.63
CA SER A 170 2.64 -18.61 -5.10
C SER A 170 2.60 -18.10 -6.55
N GLN A 171 3.39 -17.07 -6.89
CA GLN A 171 3.49 -16.56 -8.27
C GLN A 171 4.02 -17.64 -9.24
N ARG A 172 5.02 -18.43 -8.85
CA ARG A 172 5.51 -19.59 -9.64
C ARG A 172 4.41 -20.60 -9.88
N HIS A 173 3.63 -20.92 -8.84
CA HIS A 173 2.53 -21.86 -8.93
C HIS A 173 1.46 -21.37 -9.92
N LEU A 174 1.04 -20.11 -9.80
CA LEU A 174 0.06 -19.49 -10.70
C LEU A 174 0.55 -19.47 -12.16
N HIS A 175 1.81 -19.11 -12.38
CA HIS A 175 2.40 -19.11 -13.71
C HIS A 175 2.44 -20.52 -14.33
N ARG A 176 2.93 -21.51 -13.58
CA ARG A 176 2.95 -22.91 -14.02
C ARG A 176 1.55 -23.45 -14.31
N ASN A 177 0.55 -23.06 -13.52
CA ASN A 177 -0.84 -23.44 -13.77
C ASN A 177 -1.34 -22.81 -15.09
N SER A 178 -1.12 -21.50 -15.27
CA SER A 178 -1.46 -20.79 -16.51
C SER A 178 -0.81 -21.43 -17.75
N LEU A 179 0.45 -21.85 -17.68
CA LEU A 179 1.11 -22.55 -18.80
C LEU A 179 0.41 -23.85 -19.21
N LYS A 180 -0.32 -24.50 -18.29
CA LYS A 180 -1.05 -25.76 -18.52
C LYS A 180 -2.50 -25.51 -18.96
N THR A 181 -3.17 -24.55 -18.35
CA THR A 181 -4.62 -24.35 -18.52
C THR A 181 -4.98 -23.29 -19.54
N GLU A 182 -4.10 -22.32 -19.81
CA GLU A 182 -4.34 -21.23 -20.75
C GLU A 182 -3.75 -21.52 -22.13
N HIS A 183 -4.32 -20.88 -23.14
CA HIS A 183 -4.00 -21.11 -24.55
C HIS A 183 -3.76 -19.81 -25.32
N GLY A 184 -3.08 -19.93 -26.46
CA GLY A 184 -2.83 -18.83 -27.38
C GLY A 184 -2.07 -17.67 -26.71
N VAL A 185 -2.58 -16.45 -26.89
CA VAL A 185 -1.97 -15.23 -26.33
C VAL A 185 -2.06 -15.12 -24.80
N PHE A 186 -2.89 -15.95 -24.15
CA PHE A 186 -3.07 -15.92 -22.69
C PHE A 186 -2.16 -16.89 -21.94
N LYS A 187 -1.44 -17.76 -22.65
CA LYS A 187 -0.56 -18.76 -22.04
C LYS A 187 0.55 -18.09 -21.21
N GLY A 188 0.63 -18.45 -19.93
CA GLY A 188 1.62 -17.90 -18.98
C GLY A 188 1.20 -16.61 -18.29
N LEU A 189 0.03 -16.04 -18.63
CA LEU A 189 -0.55 -14.87 -17.96
C LEU A 189 -1.49 -15.28 -16.82
N HIS A 190 -1.50 -14.52 -15.73
CA HIS A 190 -2.35 -14.74 -14.56
C HIS A 190 -2.43 -13.48 -13.69
N THR A 191 -3.52 -13.28 -12.97
CA THR A 191 -3.59 -12.25 -11.91
C THR A 191 -2.98 -12.77 -10.61
N MET A 192 -2.92 -11.93 -9.57
CA MET A 192 -2.64 -12.37 -8.21
C MET A 192 -3.68 -13.36 -7.64
N PHE A 193 -4.86 -13.48 -8.26
CA PHE A 193 -5.96 -14.32 -7.82
C PHE A 193 -6.15 -15.61 -8.64
N GLY A 194 -5.33 -15.83 -9.67
CA GLY A 194 -5.50 -16.98 -10.57
C GLY A 194 -5.47 -16.60 -12.05
N PRO A 195 -5.90 -17.52 -12.94
CA PRO A 195 -5.98 -17.25 -14.37
C PRO A 195 -6.84 -16.01 -14.69
N LEU A 196 -6.62 -15.40 -15.85
CA LEU A 196 -7.45 -14.31 -16.33
C LEU A 196 -8.92 -14.76 -16.44
N SER A 197 -9.86 -13.91 -16.01
CA SER A 197 -11.28 -14.21 -16.15
C SER A 197 -11.69 -14.23 -17.63
N ASP A 198 -12.75 -14.96 -17.96
CA ASP A 198 -13.27 -15.01 -19.34
C ASP A 198 -13.71 -13.65 -19.85
N ASP A 199 -14.24 -12.79 -18.97
CA ASP A 199 -14.57 -11.41 -19.31
C ASP A 199 -13.32 -10.59 -19.68
N ALA A 200 -12.25 -10.69 -18.88
CA ALA A 200 -10.98 -10.04 -19.20
C ALA A 200 -10.42 -10.53 -20.55
N LYS A 201 -10.43 -11.85 -20.79
CA LYS A 201 -10.01 -12.44 -22.07
C LYS A 201 -10.84 -11.92 -23.25
N LYS A 202 -12.17 -11.85 -23.11
CA LYS A 202 -13.07 -11.33 -24.14
C LYS A 202 -12.78 -9.87 -24.49
N ARG A 203 -12.56 -9.01 -23.48
CA ARG A 203 -12.22 -7.59 -23.71
C ARG A 203 -10.88 -7.46 -24.42
N ILE A 204 -9.87 -8.25 -24.02
CA ILE A 204 -8.56 -8.27 -24.70
C ILE A 204 -8.71 -8.72 -26.15
N LEU A 205 -9.45 -9.80 -26.43
CA LEU A 205 -9.71 -10.24 -27.80
C LEU A 205 -10.47 -9.19 -28.61
N SER A 206 -11.44 -8.48 -27.99
CA SER A 206 -12.17 -7.39 -28.63
C SER A 206 -11.22 -6.29 -29.09
N PHE A 207 -10.30 -5.86 -28.22
CA PHE A 207 -9.26 -4.89 -28.59
C PHE A 207 -8.36 -5.42 -29.71
N LEU A 208 -7.87 -6.66 -29.61
CA LEU A 208 -6.97 -7.25 -30.61
C LEU A 208 -7.61 -7.38 -32.00
N ASN A 209 -8.94 -7.50 -32.07
CA ASN A 209 -9.69 -7.59 -33.32
C ASN A 209 -10.11 -6.21 -33.86
N SER A 210 -10.39 -5.25 -32.97
CA SER A 210 -10.82 -3.90 -33.35
C SER A 210 -10.30 -2.86 -32.33
N PRO A 211 -9.05 -2.38 -32.51
CA PRO A 211 -8.47 -1.38 -31.64
C PRO A 211 -9.20 -0.05 -31.76
N SER A 212 -9.62 0.50 -30.63
CA SER A 212 -10.19 1.83 -30.51
C SER A 212 -9.89 2.39 -29.12
N ASN A 213 -10.10 3.70 -28.91
CA ASN A 213 -10.00 4.29 -27.57
C ASN A 213 -10.94 3.60 -26.57
N GLU A 214 -12.14 3.20 -27.01
CA GLU A 214 -13.11 2.49 -26.18
C GLU A 214 -12.61 1.10 -25.76
N THR A 215 -12.17 0.28 -26.73
CA THR A 215 -11.68 -1.07 -26.43
C THR A 215 -10.36 -1.03 -25.65
N TRP A 216 -9.53 0.01 -25.84
CA TRP A 216 -8.32 0.25 -25.04
C TRP A 216 -8.66 0.62 -23.60
N ASN A 217 -9.58 1.58 -23.39
CA ASN A 217 -10.05 1.96 -22.06
C ASN A 217 -10.60 0.74 -21.29
N ALA A 218 -11.22 -0.22 -21.98
CA ALA A 218 -11.72 -1.45 -21.38
C ALA A 218 -10.63 -2.42 -20.88
N ILE A 219 -9.38 -2.32 -21.38
CA ILE A 219 -8.31 -3.29 -21.08
C ILE A 219 -7.06 -2.72 -20.43
N HIS A 220 -6.77 -1.42 -20.56
CA HIS A 220 -5.49 -0.83 -20.15
C HIS A 220 -5.14 -1.09 -18.66
N GLY A 221 -6.15 -1.07 -17.78
CA GLY A 221 -6.01 -1.33 -16.35
C GLY A 221 -6.12 -2.79 -15.93
N LEU A 222 -6.35 -3.73 -16.86
CA LEU A 222 -6.41 -5.15 -16.53
C LEU A 222 -5.04 -5.66 -16.11
N ILE A 223 -4.99 -6.33 -14.96
CA ILE A 223 -3.80 -7.02 -14.47
C ILE A 223 -3.60 -8.29 -15.30
N LEU A 224 -2.40 -8.45 -15.89
CA LEU A 224 -2.06 -9.59 -16.75
C LEU A 224 -1.11 -10.58 -16.10
N LYS A 225 -0.26 -10.12 -15.16
CA LYS A 225 0.72 -10.95 -14.48
C LYS A 225 1.02 -10.42 -13.09
N GLY A 226 0.60 -11.15 -12.06
CA GLY A 226 0.82 -10.73 -10.66
C GLY A 226 0.13 -9.40 -10.38
N GLY A 227 0.90 -8.30 -10.35
CA GLY A 227 0.41 -6.92 -10.23
C GLY A 227 0.60 -6.04 -11.47
N THR A 228 1.17 -6.58 -12.56
CA THR A 228 1.47 -5.82 -13.78
C THR A 228 0.23 -5.71 -14.68
N THR A 229 -0.14 -4.48 -15.03
CA THR A 229 -1.26 -4.14 -15.91
C THR A 229 -0.89 -4.19 -17.40
N MET A 230 -1.91 -4.25 -18.27
CA MET A 230 -1.73 -4.17 -19.73
C MET A 230 -0.97 -2.91 -20.16
N TRP A 231 -1.29 -1.75 -19.57
CA TRP A 231 -0.61 -0.49 -19.86
C TRP A 231 0.87 -0.50 -19.43
N GLN A 232 1.19 -1.03 -18.25
CA GLN A 232 2.58 -1.19 -17.81
C GLN A 232 3.36 -2.14 -18.72
N ALA A 233 2.73 -3.23 -19.18
CA ALA A 233 3.33 -4.17 -20.12
C ALA A 233 3.65 -3.50 -21.48
N TRP A 234 2.77 -2.63 -21.95
CA TRP A 234 3.01 -1.83 -23.15
C TRP A 234 4.16 -0.85 -22.95
N ILE A 235 4.19 -0.07 -21.86
CA ILE A 235 5.30 0.86 -21.56
C ILE A 235 6.65 0.14 -21.52
N ALA A 236 6.71 -1.05 -20.92
CA ALA A 236 7.93 -1.84 -20.85
C ALA A 236 8.42 -2.33 -22.24
N THR A 237 7.52 -2.39 -23.22
CA THR A 237 7.79 -2.88 -24.58
C THR A 237 8.07 -1.74 -25.57
N ASP A 238 7.43 -0.60 -25.38
CA ASP A 238 7.46 0.56 -26.27
C ASP A 238 7.80 1.84 -25.49
N PRO A 239 9.02 2.38 -25.63
CA PRO A 239 9.43 3.62 -24.97
C PRO A 239 8.62 4.87 -25.35
N GLN A 240 7.89 4.85 -26.46
CA GLN A 240 7.05 5.95 -26.93
C GLN A 240 5.61 5.87 -26.37
N ALA A 241 5.26 4.80 -25.65
CA ALA A 241 3.95 4.65 -25.04
C ALA A 241 3.62 5.84 -24.10
N PRO A 242 2.41 6.41 -24.16
CA PRO A 242 2.00 7.47 -23.26
C PRO A 242 2.05 7.03 -21.79
N ARG A 243 2.71 7.84 -20.94
CA ARG A 243 2.83 7.59 -19.50
C ARG A 243 1.68 8.14 -18.65
N SER A 244 0.69 8.76 -19.28
CA SER A 244 -0.55 9.17 -18.63
C SER A 244 -1.65 9.40 -19.66
N LYS A 245 -2.89 9.37 -19.17
CA LYS A 245 -4.09 9.80 -19.88
C LYS A 245 -4.53 11.16 -19.32
N PRO A 246 -4.93 12.13 -20.15
CA PRO A 246 -5.58 13.35 -19.68
C PRO A 246 -6.87 13.04 -18.91
N LEU A 247 -7.21 13.83 -17.88
CA LEU A 247 -8.36 13.58 -17.00
C LEU A 247 -9.69 13.45 -17.79
N ASP A 248 -9.93 14.40 -18.71
CA ASP A 248 -11.17 14.50 -19.49
C ASP A 248 -10.96 14.20 -20.99
N GLY A 249 -9.89 13.47 -21.33
CA GLY A 249 -9.47 13.27 -22.72
C GLY A 249 -9.37 11.82 -23.17
N GLU A 250 -9.12 11.66 -24.47
CA GLU A 250 -8.72 10.38 -25.04
C GLU A 250 -7.25 10.07 -24.75
N TRP A 251 -6.82 8.83 -24.99
CA TRP A 251 -5.40 8.50 -24.94
C TRP A 251 -4.66 9.22 -26.07
N PRO A 252 -3.49 9.82 -25.81
CA PRO A 252 -2.69 10.47 -26.86
C PRO A 252 -2.33 9.50 -28.01
N ALA A 253 -2.16 8.22 -27.68
CA ALA A 253 -2.01 7.12 -28.59
C ALA A 253 -2.52 5.83 -27.93
N ILE A 254 -2.93 4.85 -28.75
CA ILE A 254 -3.23 3.49 -28.31
C ILE A 254 -2.30 2.52 -29.07
N PRO A 255 -1.94 1.36 -28.49
CA PRO A 255 -1.06 0.42 -29.17
C PRO A 255 -1.79 -0.28 -30.32
N ASP A 256 -1.06 -0.74 -31.32
CA ASP A 256 -1.60 -1.69 -32.28
C ASP A 256 -1.68 -3.11 -31.68
N PRO A 257 -2.45 -4.03 -32.30
CA PRO A 257 -2.60 -5.41 -31.82
C PRO A 257 -1.28 -6.18 -31.68
N ASP A 258 -0.31 -5.96 -32.57
CA ASP A 258 0.96 -6.70 -32.55
C ASP A 258 1.87 -6.21 -31.42
N THR A 259 1.85 -4.91 -31.13
CA THR A 259 2.48 -4.33 -29.95
C THR A 259 1.93 -4.95 -28.66
N ILE A 260 0.61 -5.10 -28.54
CA ILE A 260 0.00 -5.77 -27.38
C ILE A 260 0.36 -7.27 -27.31
N ARG A 261 0.32 -8.00 -28.42
CA ARG A 261 0.75 -9.41 -28.44
C ARG A 261 2.22 -9.56 -28.03
N SER A 262 3.08 -8.65 -28.48
CA SER A 262 4.50 -8.62 -28.11
C SER A 262 4.68 -8.36 -26.61
N ALA A 263 3.99 -7.36 -26.07
CA ALA A 263 4.01 -7.04 -24.65
C ALA A 263 3.53 -8.21 -23.78
N MET A 264 2.41 -8.84 -24.15
CA MET A 264 1.87 -10.02 -23.46
C MET A 264 2.85 -11.19 -23.46
N ARG A 265 3.50 -11.48 -24.61
CA ARG A 265 4.49 -12.56 -24.72
C ARG A 265 5.73 -12.29 -23.89
N LYS A 266 6.28 -11.06 -23.95
CA LYS A 266 7.43 -10.66 -23.12
C LYS A 266 7.09 -10.79 -21.63
N LEU A 267 5.93 -10.29 -21.23
CA LEU A 267 5.46 -10.39 -19.85
C LEU A 267 5.32 -11.85 -19.40
N ALA A 268 4.73 -12.71 -20.23
CA ALA A 268 4.62 -14.14 -19.94
C ALA A 268 5.98 -14.84 -19.82
N ALA A 269 6.98 -14.44 -20.61
CA ALA A 269 8.31 -15.04 -20.61
C ALA A 269 9.18 -14.64 -19.40
N ASN A 270 9.04 -13.43 -18.86
CA ASN A 270 9.93 -12.92 -17.82
C ASN A 270 9.85 -13.63 -16.45
N THR A 271 8.98 -14.62 -16.25
CA THR A 271 8.72 -15.19 -14.91
C THR A 271 9.89 -15.96 -14.31
N GLU A 272 10.68 -16.66 -15.11
CA GLU A 272 11.80 -17.43 -14.58
C GLU A 272 12.95 -16.50 -14.16
N ASN A 273 13.28 -15.53 -15.01
CA ASN A 273 14.29 -14.51 -14.70
C ASN A 273 13.90 -13.65 -13.49
N ASP A 274 12.66 -13.14 -13.42
CA ASP A 274 12.20 -12.29 -12.31
C ASP A 274 12.20 -13.01 -10.95
N LEU A 275 12.27 -14.34 -10.94
CA LEU A 275 12.15 -15.17 -9.74
C LEU A 275 13.44 -15.88 -9.35
N GLU A 276 14.46 -15.93 -10.20
CA GLU A 276 15.78 -16.51 -9.92
C GLU A 276 16.78 -15.46 -9.39
N ASP A 277 16.65 -14.20 -9.80
CA ASP A 277 17.69 -13.17 -9.69
C ASP A 277 17.84 -12.49 -8.32
N THR A 278 17.46 -13.15 -7.22
CA THR A 278 17.55 -12.55 -5.86
C THR A 278 18.06 -13.49 -4.78
N SER A 279 18.42 -14.74 -5.10
CA SER A 279 19.00 -15.67 -4.12
C SER A 279 20.52 -15.75 -4.12
N GLU A 280 21.21 -15.15 -5.10
CA GLU A 280 22.68 -15.29 -5.24
C GLU A 280 23.49 -14.05 -4.84
N GLU A 281 22.90 -12.87 -4.67
CA GLU A 281 23.66 -11.64 -4.35
C GLU A 281 23.92 -11.38 -2.85
N THR A 282 23.47 -12.23 -1.93
CA THR A 282 23.68 -12.00 -0.47
C THR A 282 24.78 -12.87 0.17
N SER A 283 25.65 -13.52 -0.60
CA SER A 283 26.69 -14.39 -0.01
C SER A 283 28.05 -13.75 0.21
N ASP A 284 28.25 -12.46 -0.09
CA ASP A 284 29.57 -11.84 0.13
C ASP A 284 29.42 -10.35 0.49
N ASP A 285 29.18 -10.08 1.78
CA ASP A 285 29.60 -8.80 2.35
C ASP A 285 29.98 -8.97 3.81
N THR A 286 31.30 -8.91 4.01
CA THR A 286 31.94 -8.64 5.28
C THR A 286 31.52 -7.25 5.74
N VAL A 287 30.43 -7.18 6.51
CA VAL A 287 30.01 -5.95 7.19
C VAL A 287 31.16 -5.51 8.11
N THR A 288 31.89 -4.49 7.68
CA THR A 288 32.93 -3.87 8.51
C THR A 288 32.21 -3.09 9.61
N PRO A 289 32.42 -3.41 10.90
CA PRO A 289 31.69 -2.77 11.98
C PRO A 289 31.99 -1.26 12.00
N PHE A 290 30.92 -0.46 12.02
CA PHE A 290 31.00 0.98 12.22
C PHE A 290 31.58 1.24 13.62
N ARG A 291 32.78 1.80 13.69
CA ARG A 291 33.37 2.25 14.97
C ARG A 291 32.81 3.63 15.32
N MET A 292 32.24 3.75 16.52
CA MET A 292 31.94 5.02 17.19
C MET A 292 33.22 5.82 17.47
#